data_AF-A0A443N694-F1
#
_entry.id   AF-A0A443N694-F1
#
_cell.length_a   1.000
_cell.length_b   1.000
_cell.length_c   1.000
_cell.angle_alpha   90.00
_cell.angle_beta   90.00
_cell.angle_gamma   90.00
#
_symmetry.space_group_name_H-M   'P 1'
#
loop_
_entity.id
_entity.type
_entity.pdbx_description
1 polymer ?
#
loop_
_entity_poly.entity_id
_entity_poly.type
_entity_poly.pdbx_seq_one_letter_code
_entity_poly.pdbx_strand_id
1 'polypeptide(L)'
;MRDISHLFPFCSFPSSFSSTPWIQSMCGGNTPLKSADDEIFDLIEKEKRCQCHGIELIASENFTSFAIIEALDSPLTNKYSKGMLNNRYYSCNEFINQIENL
;
A
#
# COMPACT_ATOMS: atom_id res chain seq x y z
N MET A 1 26.34 -14.66 -2.68
CA MET A 1 25.12 -13.84 -2.83
C MET A 1 24.30 -14.50 -3.93
N ARG A 2 23.12 -15.06 -3.65
CA ARG A 2 22.35 -15.80 -4.66
C ARG A 2 21.59 -14.82 -5.55
N ASP A 3 21.98 -14.74 -6.81
CA ASP A 3 21.26 -14.03 -7.87
C ASP A 3 19.89 -14.68 -8.09
N ILE A 4 18.83 -13.97 -7.72
CA ILE A 4 17.41 -14.38 -7.88
C ILE A 4 16.88 -13.97 -9.27
N SER A 5 17.74 -13.43 -10.15
CA SER A 5 17.42 -12.94 -11.49
C SER A 5 16.83 -13.99 -12.44
N HIS A 6 16.91 -15.28 -12.10
CA HIS A 6 16.30 -16.37 -12.87
C HIS A 6 14.89 -16.77 -12.41
N LEU A 7 14.38 -16.21 -11.30
CA LEU A 7 13.06 -16.56 -10.74
C LEU A 7 11.90 -15.68 -11.22
N PHE A 8 12.16 -14.65 -12.03
CA PHE A 8 11.10 -13.86 -12.66
C PHE A 8 11.34 -13.80 -14.16
N PRO A 9 10.66 -14.64 -14.97
CA PRO A 9 10.75 -14.52 -16.40
C PRO A 9 10.16 -13.16 -16.80
N PHE A 10 10.92 -12.44 -17.63
CA PHE A 10 10.54 -11.29 -18.44
C PHE A 10 9.02 -11.13 -18.57
N CYS A 11 8.42 -10.27 -17.75
CA CYS A 11 6.99 -9.97 -17.85
C CYS A 11 6.82 -8.88 -18.91
N SER A 12 6.81 -9.29 -20.18
CA SER A 12 6.20 -8.50 -21.25
C SER A 12 4.72 -8.36 -20.90
N PHE A 13 4.30 -7.17 -20.49
CA PHE A 13 2.93 -6.87 -20.08
C PHE A 13 1.99 -7.04 -21.29
N PRO A 14 1.15 -8.10 -21.38
CA PRO A 14 0.09 -8.14 -22.38
C PRO A 14 -1.03 -7.21 -21.89
N SER A 15 -1.60 -6.42 -22.78
CA SER A 15 -2.66 -5.43 -22.55
C SER A 15 -4.03 -6.02 -22.16
N SER A 16 -4.06 -7.22 -21.59
CA SER A 16 -5.26 -7.93 -21.14
C SER A 16 -5.00 -8.61 -19.79
N PHE A 17 -4.67 -7.83 -18.77
CA PHE A 17 -4.42 -8.30 -17.41
C PHE A 17 -5.75 -8.46 -16.65
N SER A 18 -6.50 -9.53 -16.92
CA SER A 18 -7.70 -9.85 -16.12
C SER A 18 -7.89 -11.33 -15.75
N SER A 19 -6.94 -12.21 -16.05
CA SER A 19 -7.16 -13.65 -15.78
C SER A 19 -5.89 -14.46 -15.53
N THR A 20 -5.12 -14.12 -14.50
CA THR A 20 -4.18 -15.08 -13.87
C THR A 20 -4.78 -15.58 -12.55
N PRO A 21 -5.27 -16.84 -12.48
CA PRO A 21 -6.01 -17.35 -11.32
C PRO A 21 -5.18 -17.50 -10.04
N TRP A 22 -3.85 -17.62 -10.14
CA TRP A 22 -2.97 -17.85 -8.99
C TRP A 22 -2.63 -16.58 -8.19
N ILE A 23 -2.77 -15.39 -8.79
CA ILE A 23 -2.65 -14.12 -8.06
C ILE A 23 -3.85 -13.92 -7.13
N GLN A 24 -5.03 -14.44 -7.49
CA GLN A 24 -6.26 -14.35 -6.71
C GLN A 24 -6.35 -15.39 -5.59
N SER A 25 -5.62 -16.51 -5.71
CA SER A 25 -5.86 -17.72 -4.92
C SER A 25 -5.06 -17.81 -3.61
N MET A 26 -4.17 -16.87 -3.32
CA MET A 26 -3.48 -16.78 -2.03
C MET A 26 -4.14 -15.68 -1.19
N CYS A 27 -5.30 -16.02 -0.61
CA CYS A 27 -5.98 -15.33 0.49
C CYS A 27 -6.57 -13.93 0.17
N GLY A 28 -7.90 -13.86 0.01
CA GLY A 28 -8.74 -12.76 0.54
C GLY A 28 -8.48 -11.31 0.07
N GLY A 29 -7.74 -11.05 -1.00
CA GLY A 29 -7.23 -9.69 -1.32
C GLY A 29 -8.27 -8.57 -1.53
N ASN A 30 -9.57 -8.88 -1.63
CA ASN A 30 -10.64 -7.91 -1.83
C ASN A 30 -11.72 -7.94 -0.75
N THR A 31 -11.57 -8.74 0.31
CA THR A 31 -12.56 -8.76 1.39
C THR A 31 -12.41 -7.50 2.23
N PRO A 32 -13.50 -6.77 2.54
CA PRO A 32 -13.42 -5.57 3.38
C PRO A 32 -12.90 -5.94 4.77
N LEU A 33 -12.14 -5.04 5.40
CA LEU A 33 -11.54 -5.28 6.72
C LEU A 33 -12.55 -5.77 7.74
N LYS A 34 -13.76 -5.21 7.73
CA LYS A 34 -14.87 -5.67 8.58
C LYS A 34 -15.10 -7.19 8.46
N SER A 35 -15.30 -7.71 7.26
CA SER A 35 -15.54 -9.14 7.05
C SER A 35 -14.30 -10.03 7.19
N ALA A 36 -13.11 -9.44 7.07
CA ALA A 36 -11.85 -10.16 7.23
C ALA A 36 -11.44 -10.29 8.71
N ASP A 37 -11.63 -9.21 9.49
CA ASP A 37 -11.30 -9.10 10.90
C ASP A 37 -12.23 -8.06 11.58
N ASP A 38 -13.35 -8.56 12.13
CA ASP A 38 -14.34 -7.73 12.83
C ASP A 38 -13.77 -7.13 14.13
N GLU A 39 -12.84 -7.82 14.81
CA GLU A 39 -12.27 -7.36 16.09
C GLU A 39 -11.42 -6.10 15.91
N ILE A 40 -10.53 -6.11 14.91
CA ILE A 40 -9.72 -4.94 14.56
C ILE A 40 -10.59 -3.79 14.06
N PHE A 41 -11.59 -4.10 13.22
CA PHE A 41 -12.50 -3.08 12.71
C PHE A 41 -13.24 -2.35 13.84
N ASP A 42 -13.76 -3.09 14.82
CA ASP A 42 -14.47 -2.51 15.97
C ASP A 42 -13.56 -1.65 16.86
N LEU A 43 -12.29 -2.02 17.02
CA LEU A 43 -11.31 -1.23 17.76
C LEU A 43 -10.99 0.08 17.05
N ILE A 44 -10.81 0.04 15.72
CA ILE A 44 -10.57 1.24 14.90
C ILE A 44 -11.75 2.21 14.98
N GLU A 45 -12.99 1.72 14.90
CA GLU A 45 -14.18 2.58 14.99
C GLU A 45 -14.36 3.20 16.38
N LYS A 46 -14.02 2.46 17.45
CA LYS A 46 -14.00 3.02 18.81
C LYS A 46 -12.97 4.12 18.95
N GLU A 47 -11.77 3.92 18.41
CA GLU A 47 -10.69 4.92 18.46
C GLU A 47 -11.04 6.18 17.66
N LYS A 48 -11.54 6.04 16.42
CA LYS A 48 -12.05 7.18 15.63
C LYS A 48 -13.07 7.99 16.41
N ARG A 49 -13.98 7.31 17.11
CA ARG A 49 -15.00 7.98 17.93
C ARG A 49 -14.36 8.73 19.10
N CYS A 50 -13.39 8.14 19.79
CA CYS A 50 -12.66 8.80 20.86
C CYS A 50 -12.00 10.10 20.38
N GLN A 51 -11.31 10.06 19.25
CA GLN A 51 -10.63 11.21 18.65
C GLN A 51 -11.61 12.33 18.25
N CYS A 52 -12.77 11.98 17.67
CA CYS A 52 -13.76 13.00 17.28
C CYS A 52 -14.53 13.62 18.46
N HIS A 53 -14.63 12.94 19.61
CA HIS A 53 -15.37 13.44 20.78
C HIS A 53 -14.46 14.03 21.86
N GLY A 54 -13.17 13.69 21.84
CA GLY A 54 -12.15 14.23 22.73
C GLY A 54 -11.68 15.61 22.30
N ILE A 55 -11.23 16.40 23.27
CA ILE A 55 -10.44 17.61 22.99
C ILE A 55 -8.97 17.19 23.07
N GLU A 56 -8.33 17.04 21.91
CA GLU A 56 -6.90 16.73 21.83
C GLU A 56 -6.08 18.01 22.03
N LEU A 57 -5.29 18.05 23.11
CA LEU A 57 -4.46 19.21 23.51
C LEU A 57 -2.96 18.95 23.34
N ILE A 58 -2.60 17.88 22.62
CA ILE A 58 -1.21 17.51 22.39
C ILE A 58 -0.72 18.27 21.15
N ALA A 59 0.22 19.20 21.34
CA ALA A 59 0.67 20.12 20.29
C ALA A 59 1.36 19.44 19.08
N SER A 60 1.82 18.20 19.24
CA SER A 60 2.44 17.41 18.17
C SER A 60 1.47 16.50 17.41
N GLU A 61 0.26 16.32 17.92
CA GLU A 61 -0.76 15.49 17.27
C GLU A 61 -1.61 16.35 16.33
N ASN A 62 -2.03 15.75 15.22
CA ASN A 62 -2.81 16.45 14.21
C ASN A 62 -3.73 15.50 13.45
N PHE A 63 -4.88 16.01 13.05
CA PHE A 63 -5.80 15.31 12.16
C PHE A 63 -5.38 15.53 10.71
N THR A 64 -4.93 14.46 10.08
CA THR A 64 -4.59 14.49 8.65
C THR A 64 -5.84 14.52 7.78
N SER A 65 -5.73 15.01 6.55
CA SER A 65 -6.85 15.05 5.62
C SER A 65 -7.18 13.64 5.08
N PHE A 66 -8.43 13.44 4.67
CA PHE A 66 -8.86 12.18 4.07
C PHE A 66 -8.05 11.83 2.81
N ALA A 67 -7.66 12.83 2.01
CA ALA A 67 -6.84 12.64 0.82
C ALA A 67 -5.46 12.05 1.13
N ILE A 68 -4.86 12.42 2.27
CA ILE A 68 -3.57 11.84 2.69
C ILE A 68 -3.75 10.39 3.13
N ILE A 69 -4.84 10.06 3.84
CA ILE A 69 -5.15 8.68 4.25
C ILE A 69 -5.36 7.79 3.02
N GLU A 70 -6.09 8.27 2.01
CA GLU A 70 -6.31 7.54 0.77
C GLU A 70 -5.00 7.28 0.01
N ALA A 71 -4.09 8.27 -0.01
CA ALA A 71 -2.76 8.08 -0.60
C ALA A 71 -1.91 7.06 0.17
N LEU A 72 -2.02 7.01 1.50
CA LEU A 72 -1.31 6.04 2.34
C LEU A 72 -1.82 4.61 2.14
N ASP A 73 -3.14 4.43 1.94
CA ASP A 73 -3.77 3.13 1.68
C ASP A 73 -3.65 2.67 0.21
N SER A 74 -2.83 3.35 -0.58
CA SER A 74 -2.66 3.03 -1.99
C SER A 74 -1.70 1.84 -2.19
N PRO A 75 -1.69 1.23 -3.40
CA PRO A 75 -0.76 0.15 -3.75
C PRO A 75 0.72 0.53 -3.72
N LEU A 76 1.05 1.79 -3.42
CA LEU A 76 2.42 2.28 -3.22
C LEU A 76 3.12 1.51 -2.08
N THR A 77 2.38 1.07 -1.06
CA THR A 77 2.89 0.27 0.06
C THR A 77 3.49 -1.07 -0.36
N ASN A 78 3.04 -1.62 -1.50
CA ASN A 78 3.54 -2.88 -2.02
C ASN A 78 4.87 -2.74 -2.79
N LYS A 79 5.31 -1.51 -3.08
CA LYS A 79 6.47 -1.26 -3.94
C LYS A 79 7.75 -1.10 -3.13
N TYR A 80 8.80 -1.81 -3.57
CA TYR A 80 10.13 -1.75 -3.00
C TYR A 80 11.08 -0.94 -3.88
N SER A 81 11.35 0.30 -3.48
CA SER A 81 12.05 1.29 -4.32
C SER A 81 13.42 1.66 -3.75
N LYS A 82 14.25 0.66 -3.43
CA LYS A 82 15.57 0.90 -2.84
C LYS A 82 16.49 1.66 -3.80
N GLY A 83 17.13 2.71 -3.30
CA GLY A 83 18.07 3.55 -4.05
C GLY A 83 17.67 5.03 -4.04
N MET A 84 18.32 5.83 -4.88
CA MET A 84 17.95 7.23 -5.12
C MET A 84 17.31 7.34 -6.51
N LEU A 85 16.70 8.49 -6.81
CA LEU A 85 16.20 8.80 -8.15
C LEU A 85 17.28 8.52 -9.21
N ASN A 86 16.91 7.80 -10.28
CA ASN A 86 17.78 7.32 -11.36
C ASN A 86 18.88 6.29 -10.98
N ASN A 87 18.96 5.88 -9.71
CA ASN A 87 19.85 4.80 -9.28
C ASN A 87 19.09 3.80 -8.38
N ARG A 88 18.19 3.03 -9.01
CA ARG A 88 17.39 2.01 -8.33
C ARG A 88 17.97 0.63 -8.52
N TYR A 89 17.90 -0.18 -7.47
CA TYR A 89 18.31 -1.59 -7.52
C TYR A 89 17.27 -2.51 -8.20
N TYR A 90 16.03 -2.05 -8.32
CA TYR A 90 14.91 -2.79 -8.90
C TYR A 90 14.23 -2.00 -10.02
N SER A 91 13.73 -2.73 -11.01
CA SER A 91 13.01 -2.20 -12.19
C SER A 91 11.55 -1.82 -11.87
N CYS A 92 10.88 -1.14 -12.81
CA CYS A 92 9.46 -0.74 -12.69
C CYS A 92 9.17 0.26 -11.55
N ASN A 93 10.03 1.29 -11.46
CA ASN A 93 9.89 2.39 -10.50
C ASN A 93 9.57 3.74 -11.20
N GLU A 94 9.08 3.72 -12.44
CA GLU A 94 8.82 4.93 -13.24
C GLU A 94 7.87 5.90 -12.54
N PHE A 95 6.74 5.41 -12.04
CA PHE A 95 5.76 6.23 -11.32
C PHE A 95 6.21 6.57 -9.90
N ILE A 96 6.93 5.67 -9.20
CA ILE A 96 7.47 5.98 -7.88
C ILE A 96 8.51 7.11 -7.96
N ASN A 97 9.35 7.09 -9.00
CA ASN A 97 10.33 8.16 -9.23
C ASN A 97 9.66 9.50 -9.52
N GLN A 98 8.50 9.50 -10.21
CA GLN A 98 7.73 10.74 -10.41
C GLN A 98 7.17 11.25 -9.08
N ILE A 99 6.62 10.36 -8.24
CA ILE A 99 6.05 10.71 -6.93
C ILE A 99 7.14 11.23 -5.97
N GLU A 100 8.31 10.58 -5.91
CA GLU A 100 9.42 11.01 -5.05
C GLU A 100 10.07 12.34 -5.49
N ASN A 101 9.87 12.76 -6.73
CA ASN A 101 10.43 14.01 -7.27
C ASN A 101 9.48 15.22 -7.14
N LEU A 102 8.23 14.98 -6.75
CA LEU A 102 7.24 16.04 -6.45
C LEU A 102 7.41 16.53 -5.01
#